data_AF-A0A5S9PSJ8-F1
#
_entry.id   AF-A0A5S9PSJ8-F1
#
_cell.length_a   1.000
_cell.length_b   1.000
_cell.length_c   1.000
_cell.angle_alpha   90.00
_cell.angle_beta   90.00
_cell.angle_gamma   90.00
#
_symmetry.space_group_name_H-M   'P 1'
#
loop_
_entity.id
_entity.type
_entity.pdbx_description
1 polymer ?
#
loop_
_entity_poly.entity_id
_entity_poly.type
_entity_poly.pdbx_seq_one_letter_code
_entity_poly.pdbx_strand_id
1 'polypeptide(L)'
;MKPNYLLCAVIAMMMSWHANAMDDLDSPLATDSINWMYVLTSGNGSLSDTQLTVKLQGQVFAFTDRPLRQSSRITIQQFVSFWRTQNPLSFKSMPPNAVLTYTDADGSSSSQVLKLLKLEEAHLSGDTLILNVKYMNHPAPSAAKPIKNISLFVD
;
A
#
# COMPACT_ATOMS: atom_id res chain seq x y z
N MET A 1 -50.56 38.76 27.31
CA MET A 1 -50.48 38.25 28.70
C MET A 1 -50.57 36.73 28.64
N LYS A 2 -49.56 36.00 29.14
CA LYS A 2 -49.65 34.55 29.38
C LYS A 2 -50.25 34.31 30.77
N PRO A 3 -50.75 33.09 31.08
CA PRO A 3 -49.92 32.28 31.97
C PRO A 3 -49.83 30.78 31.61
N ASN A 4 -48.64 30.24 31.88
CA ASN A 4 -48.30 28.82 31.95
C ASN A 4 -48.60 28.29 33.35
N TYR A 5 -49.01 27.03 33.50
CA TYR A 5 -48.72 26.16 34.66
C TYR A 5 -48.69 24.70 34.16
N LEU A 6 -47.52 24.02 34.21
CA LEU A 6 -47.19 22.87 35.11
C LEU A 6 -47.88 21.55 34.68
N LEU A 7 -47.31 20.32 34.67
CA LEU A 7 -46.17 19.70 35.34
C LEU A 7 -46.04 18.22 34.84
N CYS A 8 -44.80 17.70 34.78
CA CYS A 8 -44.32 16.29 34.95
C CYS A 8 -44.70 15.09 34.02
N ALA A 9 -43.61 14.41 33.60
CA ALA A 9 -43.33 12.96 33.55
C ALA A 9 -44.09 12.06 32.53
N VAL A 10 -43.48 11.56 31.44
CA VAL A 10 -42.46 10.47 31.30
C VAL A 10 -43.08 9.06 31.15
N ILE A 11 -42.95 8.51 29.92
CA ILE A 11 -42.66 7.10 29.51
C ILE A 11 -43.76 6.03 29.83
N ALA A 12 -44.18 5.10 28.98
CA ALA A 12 -43.48 4.31 27.95
C ALA A 12 -44.44 3.69 26.90
N MET A 13 -43.88 3.51 25.70
CA MET A 13 -43.87 2.32 24.84
C MET A 13 -45.13 1.45 24.66
N MET A 14 -45.51 1.22 23.39
CA MET A 14 -45.47 -0.12 22.79
C MET A 14 -45.14 -0.03 21.29
N MET A 15 -44.08 -0.73 20.89
CA MET A 15 -43.67 -0.95 19.50
C MET A 15 -44.70 -1.82 18.78
N SER A 16 -45.01 -1.48 17.53
CA SER A 16 -45.57 -2.44 16.58
C SER A 16 -44.67 -2.51 15.36
N TRP A 17 -44.15 -3.72 15.13
CA TRP A 17 -43.41 -4.12 13.94
C TRP A 17 -44.21 -3.77 12.68
N HIS A 18 -43.66 -2.90 11.84
CA HIS A 18 -43.84 -2.99 10.40
C HIS A 18 -42.46 -2.85 9.77
N ALA A 19 -41.89 -3.99 9.38
CA ALA A 19 -40.71 -4.03 8.53
C ALA A 19 -41.14 -3.53 7.15
N ASN A 20 -40.95 -2.23 6.90
CA ASN A 20 -40.92 -1.72 5.54
C ASN A 20 -39.53 -2.02 5.00
N ALA A 21 -39.44 -3.04 4.15
CA ALA A 21 -38.34 -3.21 3.21
C ALA A 21 -38.40 -2.04 2.21
N MET A 22 -37.81 -0.91 2.61
CA MET A 22 -37.58 0.24 1.75
C MET A 22 -36.17 0.07 1.18
N ASP A 23 -36.11 -0.50 -0.03
CA ASP A 23 -35.11 -0.25 -1.07
C ASP A 23 -33.67 0.03 -0.60
N ASP A 24 -32.86 -1.04 -0.58
CA ASP A 24 -31.39 -0.99 -0.71
C ASP A 24 -30.99 -0.51 -2.13
N LEU A 25 -31.51 0.64 -2.57
CA LEU A 25 -31.08 1.31 -3.78
C LEU A 25 -30.13 2.44 -3.42
N ASP A 26 -28.87 2.22 -3.76
CA ASP A 26 -27.83 3.22 -3.90
C ASP A 26 -27.37 3.87 -2.58
N SER A 27 -26.61 3.10 -1.79
CA SER A 27 -25.49 3.73 -1.09
C SER A 27 -24.63 4.38 -2.18
N PRO A 28 -24.49 5.71 -2.25
CA PRO A 28 -23.66 6.32 -3.26
C PRO A 28 -22.28 5.73 -3.06
N LEU A 29 -21.78 5.04 -4.08
CA LEU A 29 -20.42 4.54 -4.17
C LEU A 29 -19.55 5.55 -3.43
N ALA A 30 -19.05 5.17 -2.25
CA ALA A 30 -17.89 5.84 -1.69
C ALA A 30 -16.97 5.97 -2.89
N THR A 31 -16.66 7.20 -3.33
CA THR A 31 -15.94 7.42 -4.59
C THR A 31 -14.75 6.49 -4.55
N ASP A 32 -14.84 5.37 -5.28
CA ASP A 32 -13.94 4.24 -5.16
C ASP A 32 -12.63 4.76 -5.74
N SER A 33 -11.83 5.39 -4.90
CA SER A 33 -10.52 5.86 -5.30
C SER A 33 -9.77 4.60 -5.68
N ILE A 34 -9.54 4.44 -6.98
CA ILE A 34 -8.86 3.27 -7.52
C ILE A 34 -7.46 3.24 -6.91
N ASN A 35 -7.26 2.35 -5.93
CA ASN A 35 -5.94 2.13 -5.35
C ASN A 35 -5.20 1.10 -6.21
N TRP A 36 -4.00 1.47 -6.65
CA TRP A 36 -3.13 0.61 -7.44
C TRP A 36 -2.05 0.03 -6.53
N MET A 37 -1.96 -1.30 -6.50
CA MET A 37 -0.89 -2.05 -5.87
C MET A 37 0.10 -2.53 -6.93
N TYR A 38 1.34 -2.75 -6.53
CA TYR A 38 2.43 -3.11 -7.43
C TYR A 38 3.20 -4.34 -6.97
N VAL A 39 3.64 -5.17 -7.90
CA VAL A 39 4.56 -6.28 -7.66
C VAL A 39 5.75 -6.12 -8.60
N LEU A 40 6.92 -5.85 -8.02
CA LEU A 40 8.19 -5.85 -8.74
C LEU A 40 8.87 -7.19 -8.51
N THR A 41 9.27 -7.86 -9.59
CA THR A 41 10.07 -9.10 -9.51
C THR A 41 11.44 -8.90 -10.12
N SER A 42 12.48 -9.55 -9.60
CA SER A 42 13.82 -9.55 -10.21
C SER A 42 14.64 -10.75 -9.76
N GLY A 43 15.60 -11.18 -10.60
CA GLY A 43 16.46 -12.32 -10.28
C GLY A 43 17.50 -12.01 -9.20
N ASN A 44 18.01 -10.78 -9.13
CA ASN A 44 19.18 -10.44 -8.32
C ASN A 44 19.12 -9.02 -7.76
N GLY A 45 19.72 -8.83 -6.60
CA GLY A 45 19.85 -7.54 -5.94
C GLY A 45 20.69 -7.63 -4.67
N SER A 46 20.64 -6.58 -3.85
CA SER A 46 21.25 -6.56 -2.53
C SER A 46 20.33 -5.89 -1.52
N LEU A 47 20.49 -6.28 -0.26
CA LEU A 47 19.72 -5.75 0.86
C LEU A 47 20.67 -5.35 1.98
N SER A 48 20.57 -4.11 2.45
CA SER A 48 21.27 -3.57 3.61
C SER A 48 20.29 -3.14 4.70
N ASP A 49 20.80 -2.53 5.75
CA ASP A 49 20.02 -1.93 6.83
C ASP A 49 19.12 -0.76 6.39
N THR A 50 19.45 -0.13 5.27
CA THR A 50 18.84 1.12 4.78
C THR A 50 18.43 1.07 3.32
N GLN A 51 18.89 0.09 2.54
CA GLN A 51 18.66 0.03 1.10
C GLN A 51 18.29 -1.35 0.58
N LEU A 52 17.39 -1.35 -0.41
CA LEU A 52 17.13 -2.47 -1.31
C LEU A 52 17.58 -2.05 -2.71
N THR A 53 18.48 -2.84 -3.31
CA THR A 53 18.84 -2.69 -4.72
C THR A 53 18.25 -3.82 -5.54
N VAL A 54 17.78 -3.51 -6.74
CA VAL A 54 17.15 -4.48 -7.63
C VAL A 54 17.64 -4.29 -9.06
N LYS A 55 18.12 -5.35 -9.72
CA LYS A 55 18.54 -5.28 -11.12
C LYS A 55 17.33 -5.18 -12.07
N LEU A 56 17.43 -4.32 -13.09
CA LEU A 56 16.35 -3.95 -14.02
C LEU A 56 15.95 -5.03 -15.04
N GLN A 57 16.37 -6.28 -14.85
CA GLN A 57 15.84 -7.43 -15.60
C GLN A 57 14.40 -7.79 -15.17
N GLY A 58 13.84 -7.02 -14.24
CA GLY A 58 12.55 -7.23 -13.63
C GLY A 58 11.35 -6.68 -14.40
N GLN A 59 10.16 -7.07 -13.97
CA GLN A 59 8.88 -6.55 -14.45
C GLN A 59 8.07 -6.01 -13.26
N VAL A 60 7.31 -4.95 -13.49
CA VAL A 60 6.35 -4.43 -12.51
C VAL A 60 4.94 -4.74 -13.00
N PHE A 61 4.23 -5.56 -12.24
CA PHE A 61 2.81 -5.82 -12.42
C PHE A 61 2.02 -4.89 -11.51
N ALA A 62 0.97 -4.26 -12.04
CA ALA A 62 0.10 -3.36 -11.29
C ALA A 62 -1.33 -3.89 -11.32
N PHE A 63 -2.07 -3.75 -10.23
CA PHE A 63 -3.47 -4.15 -10.17
C PHE A 63 -4.25 -3.38 -9.11
N THR A 64 -5.58 -3.39 -9.21
CA THR A 64 -6.47 -2.72 -8.28
C THR A 64 -7.23 -3.73 -7.41
N ASP A 65 -7.84 -3.23 -6.34
CA ASP A 65 -8.65 -4.04 -5.44
C ASP A 65 -9.99 -4.50 -6.03
N ARG A 66 -10.68 -5.39 -5.30
CA ARG A 66 -12.05 -5.83 -5.60
C ARG A 66 -13.04 -4.68 -5.33
N PRO A 67 -14.23 -4.65 -5.95
CA PRO A 67 -14.75 -5.63 -6.92
C PRO A 67 -14.23 -5.43 -8.34
N LEU A 68 -13.89 -4.19 -8.72
CA LEU A 68 -13.43 -3.86 -10.06
C LEU A 68 -11.90 -4.01 -10.16
N ARG A 69 -11.45 -5.24 -10.37
CA ARG A 69 -10.01 -5.52 -10.57
C ARG A 69 -9.56 -5.13 -11.99
N GLN A 70 -8.67 -4.16 -12.05
CA GLN A 70 -7.90 -3.80 -13.23
C GLN A 70 -6.48 -4.36 -13.09
N SER A 71 -5.77 -4.53 -14.21
CA SER A 71 -4.37 -4.93 -14.20
C SER A 71 -3.59 -4.28 -15.33
N SER A 72 -2.30 -4.08 -15.12
CA SER A 72 -1.39 -3.50 -16.09
C SER A 72 0.04 -4.01 -15.87
N ARG A 73 0.91 -3.80 -16.87
CA ARG A 73 2.36 -3.92 -16.73
C ARG A 73 2.95 -2.53 -16.93
N ILE A 74 3.81 -2.12 -16.01
CA ILE A 74 4.52 -0.85 -16.11
C ILE A 74 6.03 -1.07 -16.13
N THR A 75 6.73 -0.14 -16.75
CA THR A 75 8.19 -0.10 -16.71
C THR A 75 8.69 0.29 -15.33
N ILE A 76 9.92 -0.08 -14.98
CA ILE A 76 10.52 0.35 -13.71
C ILE A 76 10.69 1.88 -13.69
N GLN A 77 10.91 2.50 -14.85
CA GLN A 77 10.94 3.97 -14.99
C GLN A 77 9.60 4.60 -14.61
N GLN A 78 8.48 4.04 -15.06
CA GLN A 78 7.14 4.49 -14.66
C GLN A 78 6.91 4.27 -13.16
N PHE A 79 7.29 3.12 -12.62
CA PHE A 79 7.19 2.85 -11.18
C PHE A 79 7.99 3.87 -10.33
N VAL A 80 9.22 4.17 -10.74
CA VAL A 80 10.08 5.17 -10.09
C VAL A 80 9.48 6.58 -10.16
N SER A 81 8.75 6.91 -11.24
CA SER A 81 8.15 8.24 -11.42
C SER A 81 7.14 8.63 -10.32
N PHE A 82 6.62 7.64 -9.58
CA PHE A 82 5.74 7.89 -8.43
C PHE A 82 6.44 8.62 -7.27
N TRP A 83 7.78 8.56 -7.17
CA TRP A 83 8.57 9.37 -6.23
C TRP A 83 8.90 10.79 -6.74
N ARG A 84 8.62 11.09 -8.01
CA ARG A 84 8.89 12.40 -8.63
C ARG A 84 7.64 13.26 -8.81
N THR A 85 6.49 12.63 -8.84
CA THR A 85 5.21 13.29 -9.10
C THR A 85 4.85 14.22 -7.94
N GLN A 86 4.46 15.47 -8.25
CA GLN A 86 3.96 16.43 -7.28
C GLN A 86 2.45 16.24 -7.08
N ASN A 87 2.08 15.15 -6.41
CA ASN A 87 0.70 14.84 -6.05
C ASN A 87 0.64 14.50 -4.54
N PRO A 88 -0.38 14.96 -3.78
CA PRO A 88 -0.56 14.61 -2.37
C PRO A 88 -0.61 13.09 -2.10
N LEU A 89 -1.04 12.29 -3.08
CA LEU A 89 -1.13 10.84 -3.02
C LEU A 89 0.06 10.11 -3.67
N SER A 90 1.07 10.84 -4.16
CA SER A 90 2.29 10.23 -4.70
C SER A 90 3.12 9.55 -3.62
N PHE A 91 3.99 8.60 -4.00
CA PHE A 91 4.94 7.98 -3.08
C PHE A 91 5.95 8.98 -2.48
N LYS A 92 6.16 10.13 -3.13
CA LYS A 92 6.90 11.26 -2.56
C LYS A 92 6.20 11.87 -1.35
N SER A 93 4.87 11.97 -1.39
CA SER A 93 4.06 12.60 -0.35
C SER A 93 3.63 11.60 0.72
N MET A 94 3.22 10.41 0.29
CA MET A 94 2.80 9.28 1.12
C MET A 94 3.63 8.05 0.76
N PRO A 95 4.79 7.84 1.41
CA PRO A 95 5.65 6.72 1.08
C PRO A 95 4.97 5.38 1.41
N PRO A 96 4.96 4.41 0.48
CA PRO A 96 4.15 3.20 0.60
C PRO A 96 4.79 2.18 1.55
N ASN A 97 3.97 1.24 2.02
CA ASN A 97 4.50 0.04 2.64
C ASN A 97 4.77 -1.00 1.55
N ALA A 98 5.55 -1.99 1.92
CA ALA A 98 5.93 -3.06 1.04
C ALA A 98 6.19 -4.36 1.80
N VAL A 99 5.98 -5.47 1.11
CA VAL A 99 6.42 -6.79 1.54
C VAL A 99 7.45 -7.28 0.54
N LEU A 100 8.66 -7.50 1.02
CA LEU A 100 9.77 -8.07 0.27
C LEU A 100 9.86 -9.56 0.57
N THR A 101 9.93 -10.40 -0.45
CA THR A 101 10.38 -11.78 -0.36
C THR A 101 11.61 -11.99 -1.22
N TYR A 102 12.52 -12.86 -0.76
CA TYR A 102 13.78 -13.12 -1.44
C TYR A 102 14.39 -14.45 -0.97
N THR A 103 15.38 -14.94 -1.72
CA THR A 103 16.23 -16.07 -1.35
C THR A 103 17.58 -15.54 -0.84
N ASP A 104 17.97 -16.00 0.35
CA ASP A 104 19.27 -15.74 0.98
C ASP A 104 20.41 -16.51 0.28
N ALA A 105 21.66 -16.17 0.59
CA ALA A 105 22.83 -16.79 -0.01
C ALA A 105 22.94 -18.31 0.27
N ASP A 106 22.36 -18.77 1.38
CA ASP A 106 22.29 -20.18 1.76
C ASP A 106 21.14 -20.95 1.07
N GLY A 107 20.34 -20.27 0.24
CA GLY A 107 19.19 -20.84 -0.45
C GLY A 107 17.89 -20.81 0.33
N SER A 108 17.88 -20.32 1.57
CA SER A 108 16.66 -20.17 2.36
C SER A 108 15.76 -19.04 1.83
N SER A 109 14.45 -19.18 2.00
CA SER A 109 13.48 -18.13 1.63
C SER A 109 13.16 -17.26 2.83
N SER A 110 13.20 -15.95 2.62
CA SER A 110 13.03 -14.92 3.67
C SER A 110 12.01 -13.87 3.24
N SER A 111 11.43 -13.17 4.22
CA SER A 111 10.48 -12.08 3.97
C SER A 111 10.64 -10.92 4.96
N GLN A 112 10.44 -9.69 4.48
CA GLN A 112 10.49 -8.47 5.28
C GLN A 112 9.32 -7.53 4.96
N VAL A 113 8.80 -6.86 5.98
CA VAL A 113 7.85 -5.75 5.85
C VAL A 113 8.65 -4.46 5.92
N LEU A 114 8.55 -3.67 4.86
CA LEU A 114 9.34 -2.47 4.64
C LEU A 114 8.41 -1.27 4.46
N LYS A 115 8.87 -0.10 4.90
CA LYS A 115 8.37 1.17 4.39
C LYS A 115 9.37 1.69 3.37
N LEU A 116 8.92 1.97 2.15
CA LEU A 116 9.77 2.54 1.11
C LEU A 116 9.87 4.04 1.37
N LEU A 117 11.07 4.56 1.60
CA LEU A 117 11.29 5.91 2.11
C LEU A 117 11.32 6.98 1.00
N LYS A 118 11.24 8.24 1.44
CA LYS A 118 11.25 9.46 0.61
C LYS A 118 12.65 10.03 0.36
N LEU A 119 13.62 9.78 1.26
CA LEU A 119 14.90 10.48 1.29
C LEU A 119 15.65 10.26 -0.03
N GLU A 120 15.78 11.33 -0.82
CA GLU A 120 16.43 11.43 -2.14
C GLU A 120 16.14 10.28 -3.12
N GLU A 121 14.84 10.08 -3.38
CA GLU A 121 14.20 9.34 -4.49
C GLU A 121 14.64 7.88 -4.74
N ALA A 122 13.64 7.01 -4.93
CA ALA A 122 13.83 5.81 -5.73
C ALA A 122 14.48 6.22 -7.06
N HIS A 123 15.63 5.65 -7.40
CA HIS A 123 16.35 6.07 -8.59
C HIS A 123 17.00 4.90 -9.30
N LEU A 124 17.32 5.15 -10.56
CA LEU A 124 18.06 4.21 -11.39
C LEU A 124 19.51 4.65 -11.42
N SER A 125 20.41 3.74 -11.05
CA SER A 125 21.83 3.84 -11.33
C SER A 125 22.19 2.77 -12.35
N GLY A 126 22.31 3.18 -13.62
CA GLY A 126 22.43 2.26 -14.75
C GLY A 126 21.27 1.26 -14.81
N ASP A 127 21.58 -0.02 -14.64
CA ASP A 127 20.65 -1.14 -14.66
C ASP A 127 20.13 -1.54 -13.26
N THR A 128 20.22 -0.64 -12.28
CA THR A 128 19.88 -0.93 -10.87
C THR A 128 18.89 0.07 -10.32
N LEU A 129 17.73 -0.40 -9.88
CA LEU A 129 16.81 0.34 -9.02
C LEU A 129 17.35 0.36 -7.59
N ILE A 130 17.43 1.54 -6.98
CA ILE A 130 17.82 1.73 -5.58
C ILE A 130 16.63 2.30 -4.82
N LEU A 131 16.23 1.62 -3.75
CA LEU A 131 15.16 2.01 -2.85
C LEU A 131 15.73 2.18 -1.44
N ASN A 132 15.50 3.35 -0.83
CA ASN A 132 15.74 3.52 0.60
C ASN A 132 14.57 2.90 1.38
N VAL A 133 14.86 2.12 2.42
CA VAL A 133 13.86 1.33 3.14
C VAL A 133 13.97 1.51 4.64
N LYS A 134 12.85 1.35 5.34
CA LYS A 134 12.81 1.18 6.79
C LYS A 134 12.12 -0.13 7.11
N TYR A 135 12.78 -0.97 7.89
CA TYR A 135 12.22 -2.24 8.36
C TYR A 135 11.10 -1.97 9.38
N MET A 136 9.95 -2.61 9.15
CA MET A 136 8.79 -2.54 10.04
C MET A 136 8.65 -3.81 10.89
N ASN A 137 9.25 -4.92 10.46
CA ASN A 137 9.45 -6.12 11.25
C ASN A 137 10.97 -6.33 11.51
N HIS A 138 11.30 -6.85 12.69
CA HIS A 138 12.67 -7.07 13.17
C HIS A 138 13.45 -8.12 12.35
N PRO A 139 14.79 -8.19 12.52
CA PRO A 139 15.76 -7.10 12.46
C PRO A 139 16.28 -6.90 11.02
N ALA A 140 16.74 -5.70 10.74
CA ALA A 140 17.47 -5.39 9.51
C ALA A 140 18.77 -6.21 9.41
N PRO A 141 19.28 -6.52 8.19
CA PRO A 141 20.61 -7.12 8.03
C PRO A 141 21.69 -6.22 8.65
N SER A 142 22.63 -6.81 9.36
CA SER A 142 23.75 -6.09 9.99
C SER A 142 24.81 -5.60 8.98
N ALA A 143 24.78 -6.13 7.75
CA ALA A 143 25.61 -5.72 6.63
C ALA A 143 24.86 -5.91 5.32
N ALA A 144 25.26 -5.17 4.29
CA ALA A 144 24.76 -5.37 2.94
C ALA A 144 25.06 -6.80 2.47
N LYS A 145 24.03 -7.51 1.99
CA LYS A 145 24.14 -8.88 1.48
C LYS A 145 23.49 -9.03 0.10
N PRO A 146 24.02 -9.89 -0.77
CA PRO A 146 23.34 -10.24 -2.02
C PRO A 146 22.09 -11.08 -1.74
N ILE A 147 21.05 -10.88 -2.55
CA ILE A 147 19.79 -11.64 -2.48
C ILE A 147 19.31 -12.02 -3.89
N LYS A 148 18.53 -13.09 -3.98
CA LYS A 148 17.99 -13.63 -5.25
C LYS A 148 16.48 -13.78 -5.21
N ASN A 149 15.85 -14.06 -6.36
CA ASN A 149 14.41 -14.34 -6.49
C ASN A 149 13.54 -13.31 -5.77
N ILE A 150 13.82 -12.03 -6.04
CA ILE A 150 13.20 -10.90 -5.37
C ILE A 150 11.76 -10.76 -5.87
N SER A 151 10.82 -10.64 -4.93
CA SER A 151 9.48 -10.13 -5.17
C SER A 151 9.15 -9.05 -4.14
N LEU A 152 8.84 -7.85 -4.61
CA LEU A 152 8.48 -6.70 -3.79
C LEU A 152 7.04 -6.32 -4.10
N PHE A 153 6.13 -6.62 -3.18
CA PHE A 153 4.76 -6.14 -3.18
C PHE A 153 4.70 -4.76 -2.53
N VAL A 154 3.97 -3.80 -3.13
CA VAL A 154 3.87 -2.40 -2.69
C VAL A 154 2.40 -1.98 -2.69
N ASP A 155 1.94 -1.40 -1.58
CA ASP A 155 0.56 -0.96 -1.35
C ASP A 155 0.31 0.54 -1.52
#